data_AF-A0A840R142-F1
#
_entry.id   AF-A0A840R142-F1
#
_cell.length_a   1.000
_cell.length_b   1.000
_cell.length_c   1.000
_cell.angle_alpha   90.00
_cell.angle_beta   90.00
_cell.angle_gamma   90.00
#
_symmetry.space_group_name_H-M   'P 1'
#
loop_
_entity.id
_entity.type
_entity.pdbx_description
1 polymer ?
#
loop_
_entity_poly.entity_id
_entity_poly.type
_entity_poly.pdbx_seq_one_letter_code
_entity_poly.pdbx_strand_id
1 'polypeptide(L)'
;MNTWLKVNLGDAMLATGMLADLESHLAQVYEEEGRPSTMLAVYRHESSDLHCSVMVYLSADFQRASLLDNAIHCAMPAMSDSGFLAGNKASMKQ
;
A
#
# COMPACT_ATOMS: atom_id res chain seq x y z
N MET A 1 -12.76 -9.30 10.24
CA MET A 1 -12.85 -7.89 9.77
C MET A 1 -11.44 -7.48 9.36
N ASN A 2 -11.10 -7.67 8.09
CA ASN A 2 -9.79 -7.29 7.57
C ASN A 2 -9.85 -5.82 7.21
N THR A 3 -9.47 -4.98 8.16
CA THR A 3 -9.47 -3.54 7.98
C THR A 3 -8.27 -3.17 7.12
N TRP A 4 -8.56 -2.61 5.95
CA TRP A 4 -7.56 -2.03 5.06
C TRP A 4 -7.46 -0.54 5.31
N LEU A 5 -6.28 0.01 5.05
CA LEU A 5 -6.06 1.44 5.02
C LEU A 5 -5.54 1.83 3.66
N LYS A 6 -5.84 3.07 3.27
CA LYS A 6 -5.31 3.66 2.05
C LYS A 6 -4.62 4.99 2.34
N VAL A 7 -3.57 5.26 1.57
CA VAL A 7 -2.79 6.49 1.57
C VAL A 7 -2.77 7.01 0.14
N ASN A 8 -3.09 8.28 -0.05
CA ASN A 8 -3.01 8.92 -1.35
C ASN A 8 -1.62 9.58 -1.50
N LEU A 9 -0.81 9.10 -2.46
CA LEU A 9 0.48 9.68 -2.78
C LEU A 9 0.37 10.86 -3.76
N GLY A 10 -0.82 11.15 -4.27
CA GLY A 10 -1.07 12.24 -5.21
C GLY A 10 -0.78 11.85 -6.65
N ASP A 11 -0.51 12.85 -7.49
CA ASP A 11 -0.37 12.68 -8.94
C ASP A 11 0.74 11.68 -9.32
N ALA A 12 0.45 10.76 -10.23
CA ALA A 12 1.35 9.67 -10.61
C ALA A 12 2.74 10.14 -11.08
N MET A 13 2.83 11.29 -11.74
CA MET A 13 4.11 11.84 -12.20
C MET A 13 5.00 12.28 -11.02
N LEU A 14 4.39 12.78 -9.95
CA LEU A 14 5.10 13.24 -8.75
C LEU A 14 5.26 12.12 -7.71
N ALA A 15 4.33 11.15 -7.71
CA ALA A 15 4.27 10.07 -6.74
C ALA A 15 5.27 8.94 -7.01
N THR A 16 5.90 8.88 -8.20
CA THR A 16 6.83 7.79 -8.52
C THR A 16 8.02 7.72 -7.54
N GLY A 17 8.60 8.88 -7.18
CA GLY A 17 9.67 8.94 -6.19
C GLY A 17 9.19 8.55 -4.79
N MET A 18 8.07 9.14 -4.35
CA MET A 18 7.47 8.83 -3.04
C MET A 18 7.05 7.37 -2.92
N LEU A 19 6.60 6.74 -4.01
CA LEU A 19 6.24 5.33 -4.04
C LEU A 19 7.48 4.44 -3.85
N ALA A 20 8.61 4.75 -4.49
CA ALA A 20 9.85 4.00 -4.33
C ALA A 20 10.47 4.15 -2.93
N ASP A 21 10.41 5.36 -2.37
CA ASP A 21 10.84 5.62 -0.98
C ASP A 21 9.96 4.85 0.00
N LEU A 22 8.65 4.86 -0.24
CA LEU A 22 7.69 4.12 0.57
C LEU A 22 7.86 2.61 0.42
N GLU A 23 8.10 2.09 -0.79
CA GLU A 23 8.40 0.67 -1.03
C GLU A 23 9.59 0.22 -0.18
N SER A 24 10.68 0.99 -0.21
CA SER A 24 11.90 0.70 0.55
C SER A 24 11.65 0.72 2.06
N HIS A 25 10.91 1.74 2.54
CA HIS A 25 10.54 1.85 3.94
C HIS A 25 9.66 0.67 4.40
N LEU A 26 8.61 0.35 3.64
CA LEU A 26 7.70 -0.74 3.96
C LEU A 26 8.38 -2.11 3.88
N ALA A 27 9.30 -2.31 2.94
CA ALA A 27 10.11 -3.52 2.86
C ALA A 27 10.97 -3.71 4.10
N GLN A 28 11.61 -2.63 4.60
CA GLN A 28 12.36 -2.67 5.85
C GLN A 28 11.47 -3.03 7.05
N VAL A 29 10.33 -2.35 7.20
CA VAL A 29 9.37 -2.64 8.29
C VAL A 29 8.90 -4.09 8.27
N TYR A 30 8.63 -4.63 7.08
CA TYR A 30 8.22 -6.03 6.94
C TYR A 30 9.29 -7.03 7.42
N GLU A 31 10.57 -6.74 7.15
CA GLU A 31 11.69 -7.53 7.63
C GLU A 31 11.86 -7.42 9.15
N GLU A 32 11.76 -6.21 9.70
CA GLU A 32 11.85 -5.93 11.15
C GLU A 32 10.76 -6.65 11.96
N GLU A 33 9.55 -6.72 11.41
CA GLU A 33 8.41 -7.42 12.01
C GLU A 33 8.45 -8.95 11.84
N GLY A 34 9.51 -9.48 11.23
CA GLY A 34 9.71 -10.92 11.08
C GLY A 34 8.87 -11.56 9.97
N ARG A 35 8.50 -10.78 8.94
CA ARG A 35 7.79 -11.23 7.72
C ARG A 35 6.42 -11.87 7.96
N PRO A 36 5.51 -11.24 8.72
CA PRO A 36 4.20 -11.83 9.04
C PRO A 36 3.33 -12.01 7.79
N SER A 37 2.53 -13.08 7.73
CA SER A 37 1.66 -13.35 6.58
C SER A 37 0.47 -12.39 6.46
N THR A 38 0.16 -11.64 7.52
CA THR A 38 -0.92 -10.66 7.59
C THR A 38 -0.53 -9.29 7.04
N MET A 39 0.76 -9.04 6.81
CA MET A 39 1.26 -7.80 6.21
C MET A 39 1.27 -7.88 4.70
N LEU A 40 0.48 -7.01 4.07
CA LEU A 40 0.49 -6.79 2.63
C LEU A 40 0.27 -5.31 2.36
N ALA A 41 1.11 -4.73 1.51
CA ALA A 41 0.94 -3.42 0.92
C ALA A 41 0.94 -3.54 -0.61
N VAL A 42 0.00 -2.85 -1.23
CA VAL A 42 -0.17 -2.81 -2.69
C VAL A 42 -0.40 -1.37 -3.12
N TYR A 43 -0.15 -1.04 -4.38
CA TYR A 43 -0.46 0.27 -4.94
C TYR A 43 -1.37 0.13 -6.16
N ARG A 44 -2.16 1.16 -6.42
CA ARG A 44 -3.03 1.26 -7.59
C ARG A 44 -2.92 2.66 -8.18
N HIS A 45 -3.00 2.71 -9.50
CA HIS A 45 -3.21 3.96 -10.22
C HIS A 45 -4.71 4.17 -10.35
N GLU A 46 -5.24 5.19 -9.67
CA GLU A 46 -6.63 5.60 -9.81
C GLU A 46 -6.70 6.81 -10.74
N SER A 47 -7.22 6.60 -11.94
CA SER A 47 -7.51 7.68 -12.88
C SER A 47 -8.89 8.23 -12.58
N SER A 48 -8.94 9.50 -12.22
CA SER A 48 -10.14 10.36 -12.28
C SER A 48 -10.07 11.21 -13.55
N ASP A 49 -11.21 11.74 -14.01
CA ASP A 49 -11.39 12.40 -15.32
C ASP A 49 -10.20 13.20 -15.87
N LEU A 50 -9.51 13.98 -15.00
CA LEU A 50 -8.40 14.85 -15.38
C LEU A 50 -7.06 14.49 -14.69
N HIS A 51 -7.04 13.57 -13.74
CA HIS A 51 -5.86 13.27 -12.91
C HIS A 51 -5.71 11.79 -12.61
N CYS A 52 -4.49 11.28 -12.75
CA CYS A 52 -4.12 9.95 -12.28
C CYS A 52 -3.41 10.09 -10.94
N SER A 53 -3.96 9.48 -9.89
CA SER A 53 -3.36 9.47 -8.56
C SER A 53 -2.85 8.07 -8.21
N VAL A 54 -1.77 8.00 -7.46
CA VAL A 54 -1.26 6.74 -6.91
C VAL A 54 -1.84 6.56 -5.50
N MET A 55 -2.60 5.49 -5.33
CA MET A 55 -3.15 5.07 -4.05
C MET A 55 -2.38 3.87 -3.54
N VAL A 56 -1.90 3.94 -2.32
CA VAL A 56 -1.29 2.79 -1.62
C VAL A 56 -2.29 2.24 -0.64
N TYR A 57 -2.47 0.93 -0.65
CA TYR A 57 -3.34 0.20 0.26
C TYR A 57 -2.51 -0.76 1.09
N LEU A 58 -2.80 -0.82 2.37
CA LEU A 58 -2.05 -1.64 3.30
C LEU A 58 -2.96 -2.26 4.34
N SER A 59 -2.57 -3.44 4.84
CA SER A 59 -3.28 -4.09 5.93
C SER A 59 -3.10 -3.33 7.24
N ALA A 60 -4.05 -3.48 8.17
CA ALA A 60 -3.99 -2.82 9.47
C ALA A 60 -2.69 -3.12 10.25
N ASP A 61 -2.18 -4.35 10.14
CA ASP A 61 -0.92 -4.72 10.80
C ASP A 61 0.26 -3.97 10.19
N PHE A 62 0.26 -3.79 8.86
CA PHE A 62 1.27 -2.99 8.19
C PHE A 62 1.23 -1.53 8.67
N GLN A 63 0.04 -0.93 8.76
CA GLN A 63 -0.08 0.46 9.21
C GLN A 63 0.38 0.63 10.65
N ARG A 64 0.11 -0.34 11.52
CA ARG A 64 0.56 -0.30 12.92
C ARG A 64 2.08 -0.26 13.03
N ALA A 65 2.77 -0.92 12.11
CA ALA A 65 4.23 -0.95 12.09
C ALA A 65 4.84 0.25 11.34
N SER A 66 4.28 0.63 10.18
CA SER A 66 4.82 1.70 9.33
C SER A 66 4.36 3.11 9.72
N LEU A 67 3.29 3.24 10.49
CA LEU A 67 2.76 4.52 11.01
C LEU A 67 2.64 5.62 9.94
N LEU A 68 2.11 5.28 8.77
CA LEU A 68 2.01 6.25 7.66
C LEU A 68 1.04 7.38 8.00
N ASP A 69 1.46 8.61 7.72
CA ASP A 69 0.61 9.78 7.82
C ASP A 69 -0.52 9.73 6.80
N ASN A 70 -1.68 10.29 7.16
CA ASN A 70 -2.88 10.38 6.30
C ASN A 70 -3.47 9.04 5.84
N ALA A 71 -3.12 7.92 6.50
CA ALA A 71 -3.77 6.64 6.24
C ALA A 71 -5.22 6.65 6.73
N ILE A 72 -6.15 6.36 5.81
CA ILE A 72 -7.58 6.32 6.11
C ILE A 72 -8.13 4.91 5.94
N HIS A 73 -9.07 4.53 6.81
CA HIS A 73 -9.75 3.25 6.73
C HIS A 73 -10.53 3.12 5.43
N CYS A 74 -10.46 1.95 4.80
CA CYS A 74 -11.15 1.66 3.56
C CYS A 74 -11.56 0.19 3.46
N ALA A 75 -12.39 -0.11 2.44
CA ALA A 75 -12.65 -1.47 2.03
C ALA A 75 -11.41 -2.07 1.35
N MET A 76 -11.37 -3.40 1.27
CA MET A 76 -10.32 -4.11 0.57
C MET A 76 -10.21 -3.62 -0.88
N PRO A 77 -9.00 -3.26 -1.37
CA PRO A 77 -8.83 -2.86 -2.75
C PRO A 77 -9.07 -4.04 -3.69
N ALA A 78 -9.40 -3.73 -4.94
CA ALA A 78 -9.39 -4.73 -6.00
C ALA A 78 -7.93 -5.17 -6.25
N MET A 79 -7.64 -6.45 -6.03
CA MET A 79 -6.28 -6.98 -6.22
C MET A 79 -5.93 -7.20 -7.71
N SER A 80 -6.92 -7.19 -8.60
CA SER A 80 -6.75 -7.49 -10.04
C SER A 80 -6.03 -6.41 -10.82
N ASP A 81 -6.06 -5.17 -10.36
CA ASP A 81 -5.38 -4.02 -10.95
C ASP A 81 -4.38 -3.36 -9.98
N SER A 82 -4.02 -4.09 -8.92
CA SER A 82 -3.04 -3.67 -7.93
C SER A 82 -1.63 -4.15 -8.28
N GLY A 83 -0.67 -3.25 -8.18
CA GLY A 83 0.76 -3.56 -8.13
C GLY A 83 1.17 -3.98 -6.72
N PHE A 84 2.04 -4.98 -6.62
CA PHE A 84 2.68 -5.32 -5.35
C PHE A 84 3.61 -4.19 -4.90
N LEU A 85 3.53 -3.79 -3.64
CA LEU A 85 4.46 -2.83 -3.04
C LEU A 85 5.40 -3.52 -2.05
N ALA A 86 4.86 -4.09 -0.97
CA ALA A 86 5.66 -4.72 0.08
C ALA A 86 4.87 -5.77 0.88
N GLY A 87 5.59 -6.62 1.63
CA GLY A 87 4.98 -7.63 2.50
C GLY A 87 4.88 -9.02 1.89
N ASN A 88 3.94 -9.82 2.39
CA ASN A 88 3.77 -11.19 1.93
C ASN A 88 3.05 -11.24 0.57
N LYS A 89 3.83 -11.39 -0.50
CA LYS A 89 3.31 -11.51 -1.87
C LYS A 89 2.38 -12.72 -2.08
N ALA A 90 2.49 -13.78 -1.26
CA ALA A 90 1.57 -14.91 -1.35
C ALA A 90 0.15 -14.55 -0.90
N SER A 91 0.02 -13.54 -0.02
CA SER A 91 -1.27 -13.00 0.42
C SER A 91 -1.97 -12.14 -0.65
N MET A 92 -1.28 -11.82 -1.75
CA MET A 92 -1.83 -11.06 -2.88
C MET A 92 -2.57 -11.94 -3.90
N LYS A 93 -2.62 -13.26 -3.68
CA LYS A 93 -3.32 -14.19 -4.57
C LYS A 93 -4.84 -14.02 -4.42
N GLN A 94 -5.49 -13.68 -5.53
CA GLN A 94 -6.94 -13.77 -5.74
C GLN A 94 -7.41 -15.21 -5.72
#